data_AF-A0A7J8PQX0-F1
#
_entry.id   AF-A0A7J8PQX0-F1
#
_cell.length_a   1.000
_cell.length_b   1.000
_cell.length_c   1.000
_cell.angle_alpha   90.00
_cell.angle_beta   90.00
_cell.angle_gamma   90.00
#
_symmetry.space_group_name_H-M   'P 1'
#
loop_
_entity.id
_entity.type
_entity.pdbx_description
1 polymer ?
#
loop_
_entity_poly.entity_id
_entity_poly.type
_entity_poly.pdbx_seq_one_letter_code
_entity_poly.pdbx_strand_id
1 'polypeptide(L)'
;MRIAHLVSIGSESIRSLNPDIEDGKGVKLNYDTRTCMALFRTFTASDYVAAQCLRRRIMHHHLEIFKKVDVIVTPTTGMTAPKIPPSALENGESNMQVSGYLMRFILAANLLGLPAITVPVGHDKQGLPIGLQLIGRPWGEATILRLASAIEELCAESRRKPASFHDILKTKLESIDSLTVSGNRELSSDSDAGFFSAMLLFTTLDILELTFIAIAYCNYVSN
;
A
#
# COMPACT_ATOMS: atom_id res chain seq x y z
N MET A 1 3.12 4.32 -17.67
CA MET A 1 3.18 3.18 -16.73
C MET A 1 1.85 2.43 -16.64
N ARG A 2 0.73 3.08 -16.27
CA ARG A 2 -0.58 2.43 -16.08
C ARG A 2 -1.07 1.59 -17.26
N ILE A 3 -1.02 2.14 -18.48
CA ILE A 3 -1.45 1.40 -19.69
C ILE A 3 -0.59 0.16 -19.92
N ALA A 4 0.74 0.30 -19.87
CA ALA A 4 1.66 -0.83 -20.06
C ALA A 4 1.44 -1.93 -19.02
N HIS A 5 1.17 -1.57 -17.76
CA HIS A 5 0.80 -2.52 -16.72
C HIS A 5 -0.51 -3.24 -17.03
N LEU A 6 -1.58 -2.49 -17.35
CA LEU A 6 -2.89 -3.05 -17.64
C LEU A 6 -2.89 -3.99 -18.84
N VAL A 7 -2.22 -3.62 -19.93
CA VAL A 7 -2.07 -4.47 -21.11
C VAL A 7 -1.28 -5.73 -20.75
N SER A 8 -0.16 -5.60 -20.02
CA SER A 8 0.65 -6.76 -19.65
C SER A 8 -0.13 -7.76 -18.80
N ILE A 9 -0.71 -7.33 -17.67
CA ILE A 9 -1.45 -8.24 -16.78
C ILE A 9 -2.73 -8.75 -17.44
N GLY A 10 -3.45 -7.88 -18.16
CA GLY A 10 -4.73 -8.20 -18.79
C GLY A 10 -4.57 -9.24 -19.89
N SER A 11 -3.57 -9.08 -20.77
CA SER A 11 -3.27 -10.03 -21.84
C SER A 11 -2.88 -11.41 -21.32
N GLU A 12 -2.05 -11.50 -20.28
CA GLU A 12 -1.70 -12.79 -19.66
C GLU A 12 -2.92 -13.43 -18.97
N SER A 13 -3.73 -12.63 -18.26
CA SER A 13 -4.91 -13.12 -17.55
C SER A 13 -5.95 -13.70 -18.52
N ILE A 14 -6.30 -12.97 -19.59
CA ILE A 14 -7.26 -13.47 -20.57
C ILE A 14 -6.71 -14.67 -21.32
N ARG A 15 -5.41 -14.69 -21.65
CA ARG A 15 -4.79 -15.82 -22.35
C ARG A 15 -4.91 -17.11 -21.53
N SER A 16 -4.70 -17.03 -20.22
CA SER A 16 -4.83 -18.16 -19.30
C SER A 16 -6.28 -18.66 -19.17
N LEU A 17 -7.26 -17.75 -19.16
CA LEU A 17 -8.67 -18.09 -18.97
C LEU A 17 -9.41 -18.42 -20.28
N ASN A 18 -8.81 -18.13 -21.44
CA ASN A 18 -9.49 -18.22 -22.73
C ASN A 18 -10.12 -19.60 -23.02
N PRO A 19 -9.44 -20.75 -22.76
CA PRO A 19 -10.04 -22.07 -23.01
C PRO A 19 -11.35 -22.28 -22.23
N ASP A 20 -11.38 -21.90 -20.95
CA ASP A 20 -12.59 -22.05 -20.13
C ASP A 20 -13.71 -21.12 -20.60
N ILE A 21 -13.37 -19.95 -21.11
CA ILE A 21 -14.39 -19.02 -21.61
C ILE A 21 -14.95 -19.50 -22.95
N GLU A 22 -14.13 -20.06 -23.83
CA GLU A 22 -14.55 -20.70 -25.09
C GLU A 22 -15.44 -21.92 -24.84
N ASP A 23 -15.18 -22.68 -23.77
CA ASP A 23 -16.06 -23.76 -23.27
C ASP A 23 -17.40 -23.26 -22.68
N GLY A 24 -17.68 -21.96 -22.74
CA GLY A 24 -18.90 -21.36 -22.22
C GLY A 24 -18.93 -21.16 -20.70
N LYS A 25 -17.84 -21.49 -19.97
CA LYS A 25 -17.79 -21.32 -18.50
C LYS A 25 -17.65 -19.84 -18.09
N GLY A 26 -17.36 -18.94 -19.02
CA GLY A 26 -17.25 -17.50 -18.77
C GLY A 26 -18.51 -16.86 -18.16
N VAL A 27 -19.69 -17.46 -18.35
CA VAL A 27 -20.95 -16.99 -17.74
C VAL A 27 -20.98 -17.15 -16.21
N LYS A 28 -20.13 -18.03 -15.66
CA LYS A 28 -20.00 -18.27 -14.22
C LYS A 28 -19.15 -17.22 -13.51
N LEU A 29 -18.44 -16.38 -14.26
CA LEU A 29 -17.65 -15.28 -13.71
C LEU A 29 -18.56 -14.12 -13.30
N ASN A 30 -18.18 -13.41 -12.23
CA ASN A 30 -18.89 -12.21 -11.80
C ASN A 30 -18.84 -11.11 -12.88
N TYR A 31 -19.75 -10.14 -12.78
CA TYR A 31 -19.90 -9.10 -13.81
C TYR A 31 -18.67 -8.20 -13.94
N ASP A 32 -17.97 -7.92 -12.84
CA ASP A 32 -16.74 -7.11 -12.85
C ASP A 32 -15.62 -7.82 -13.64
N THR A 33 -15.39 -9.11 -13.38
CA THR A 33 -14.43 -9.93 -14.12
C THR A 33 -14.80 -9.98 -15.60
N ARG A 34 -16.07 -10.18 -15.93
CA ARG A 34 -16.53 -10.20 -17.33
C ARG A 34 -16.32 -8.85 -18.03
N THR A 35 -16.48 -7.74 -17.30
CA THR A 35 -16.18 -6.39 -17.80
C THR A 35 -14.70 -6.24 -18.09
N CYS A 36 -13.83 -6.68 -17.18
CA CYS A 36 -12.39 -6.71 -17.39
C CYS A 36 -11.98 -7.61 -18.58
N MET A 37 -12.56 -8.81 -18.71
CA MET A 37 -12.28 -9.72 -19.82
C MET A 37 -12.72 -9.14 -21.16
N ALA A 38 -13.87 -8.45 -21.21
CA ALA A 38 -14.32 -7.77 -22.41
C ALA A 38 -13.31 -6.69 -22.85
N LEU A 39 -12.77 -5.91 -21.90
CA LEU A 39 -11.70 -4.95 -22.16
C LEU A 39 -10.40 -5.63 -22.59
N PHE A 40 -9.96 -6.69 -21.92
CA PHE A 40 -8.67 -7.32 -22.23
C PHE A 40 -8.64 -7.95 -23.62
N ARG A 41 -9.79 -8.41 -24.13
CA ARG A 41 -9.93 -8.90 -25.51
C ARG A 41 -9.73 -7.83 -26.57
N THR A 42 -9.85 -6.55 -26.22
CA THR A 42 -9.62 -5.47 -27.19
C THR A 42 -8.13 -5.17 -27.37
N PHE A 43 -7.24 -5.70 -26.52
CA PHE A 43 -5.81 -5.50 -26.67
C PHE A 43 -5.26 -6.34 -27.81
N THR A 44 -4.58 -5.68 -28.73
CA THR A 44 -3.93 -6.34 -29.87
C THR A 44 -2.53 -6.83 -29.50
N ALA A 45 -1.98 -7.73 -30.31
CA ALA A 45 -0.57 -8.14 -30.17
C ALA A 45 0.39 -6.95 -30.31
N SER A 46 0.08 -5.98 -31.18
CA SER A 46 0.85 -4.74 -31.31
C SER A 46 0.81 -3.88 -30.05
N ASP A 47 -0.34 -3.81 -29.35
CA ASP A 47 -0.45 -3.08 -28.08
C ASP A 47 0.45 -3.71 -27.02
N TYR A 48 0.49 -5.05 -26.98
CA TYR A 48 1.38 -5.77 -26.05
C TYR A 48 2.85 -5.49 -26.34
N VAL A 49 3.28 -5.53 -27.61
CA VAL A 49 4.66 -5.18 -28.00
C VAL A 49 4.98 -3.73 -27.63
N ALA A 50 4.08 -2.80 -27.90
CA ALA A 50 4.25 -1.39 -27.51
C ALA A 50 4.33 -1.21 -25.99
N ALA A 51 3.54 -1.97 -25.22
CA ALA A 51 3.60 -1.99 -23.77
C ALA A 51 4.96 -2.47 -23.23
N GLN A 52 5.58 -3.48 -23.86
CA GLN A 52 6.92 -3.94 -23.47
C GLN A 52 8.01 -2.90 -23.80
N CYS A 53 7.89 -2.16 -24.90
CA CYS A 53 8.77 -1.02 -25.19
C CYS A 53 8.66 0.07 -24.12
N LEU A 54 7.43 0.39 -23.67
CA LEU A 54 7.22 1.31 -22.55
C LEU A 54 7.80 0.78 -21.25
N ARG A 55 7.65 -0.52 -20.95
CA ARG A 55 8.26 -1.17 -19.78
C ARG A 55 9.76 -0.96 -19.74
N ARG A 56 10.47 -1.14 -20.87
CA ARG A 56 11.92 -0.88 -20.96
C ARG A 56 12.28 0.58 -20.67
N ARG A 57 11.54 1.55 -21.22
CA ARG A 57 11.76 2.97 -20.94
C ARG A 57 11.55 3.31 -19.46
N ILE A 58 10.49 2.78 -18.85
CA ILE A 58 10.18 3.00 -17.44
C ILE A 58 11.26 2.38 -16.55
N MET A 59 11.72 1.17 -16.87
CA MET A 59 12.84 0.51 -16.18
C MET A 59 14.09 1.37 -16.20
N HIS A 60 14.46 1.90 -17.37
CA HIS A 60 15.63 2.78 -17.50
C HIS A 60 15.53 3.97 -16.54
N HIS A 61 14.39 4.67 -16.49
CA HIS A 61 14.20 5.79 -15.56
C HIS A 61 14.32 5.38 -14.09
N HIS A 62 13.80 4.21 -13.70
CA HIS A 62 13.93 3.74 -12.31
C HIS A 62 15.37 3.39 -11.97
N LEU A 63 16.12 2.76 -12.89
CA LEU A 63 17.53 2.48 -12.69
C LEU A 63 18.36 3.77 -12.57
N GLU A 64 18.05 4.82 -13.35
CA GLU A 64 18.69 6.13 -13.19
C GLU A 64 18.36 6.79 -11.84
N ILE A 65 17.12 6.65 -11.35
CA ILE A 65 16.74 7.10 -10.00
C ILE A 65 17.54 6.34 -8.95
N PHE A 66 17.68 5.02 -9.07
CA PHE A 66 18.41 4.19 -8.12
C PHE A 66 19.93 4.42 -8.11
N LYS A 67 20.49 5.17 -9.06
CA LYS A 67 21.87 5.69 -8.95
C LYS A 67 22.00 6.80 -7.91
N LYS A 68 20.89 7.46 -7.58
CA LYS A 68 20.84 8.63 -6.67
C LYS A 68 20.23 8.30 -5.32
N VAL A 69 19.38 7.29 -5.24
CA VAL A 69 18.69 6.86 -4.01
C VAL A 69 18.74 5.34 -3.87
N ASP A 70 18.66 4.85 -2.64
CA ASP A 70 18.59 3.40 -2.37
C ASP A 70 17.16 2.86 -2.36
N VAL A 71 16.19 3.70 -1.98
CA VAL A 71 14.77 3.35 -1.84
C VAL A 71 13.91 4.51 -2.35
N ILE A 72 12.83 4.18 -3.04
CA ILE A 72 11.76 5.13 -3.39
C ILE A 72 10.64 4.97 -2.37
N VAL A 73 10.19 6.07 -1.78
CA VAL A 73 9.17 6.07 -0.73
C VAL A 73 7.91 6.78 -1.22
N THR A 74 6.75 6.15 -1.07
CA THR A 74 5.44 6.71 -1.46
C THR A 74 4.38 6.30 -0.45
N PRO A 75 3.20 6.96 -0.39
CA PRO A 75 2.01 6.31 0.17
C PRO A 75 1.76 4.98 -0.56
N THR A 76 1.17 4.00 0.12
CA THR A 76 0.80 2.72 -0.53
C THR A 76 -0.38 2.93 -1.47
N THR A 77 -1.41 3.63 -1.01
CA THR A 77 -2.64 3.92 -1.75
C THR A 77 -2.88 5.42 -1.80
N GLY A 78 -3.62 5.90 -2.82
CA GLY A 78 -4.01 7.30 -2.95
C GLY A 78 -5.17 7.72 -2.05
N MET A 79 -5.75 6.80 -1.28
CA MET A 79 -6.85 7.02 -0.35
C MET A 79 -6.87 5.93 0.73
N THR A 80 -7.49 6.22 1.87
CA THR A 80 -7.81 5.23 2.91
C THR A 80 -9.00 4.35 2.49
N ALA A 81 -9.37 3.37 3.32
CA ALA A 81 -10.39 2.37 3.00
C ALA A 81 -11.71 3.01 2.49
N PRO A 82 -12.09 2.80 1.21
CA PRO A 82 -13.33 3.35 0.68
C PRO A 82 -14.54 2.62 1.26
N LYS A 83 -15.67 3.32 1.33
CA LYS A 83 -16.95 2.70 1.73
C LYS A 83 -17.43 1.77 0.62
N ILE A 84 -18.00 0.64 1.02
CA ILE A 84 -18.66 -0.28 0.09
C ILE A 84 -20.06 0.27 -0.21
N PRO A 85 -20.39 0.58 -1.48
CA PRO A 85 -21.73 1.03 -1.82
C PRO A 85 -22.73 -0.14 -1.68
N PRO A 86 -23.91 0.05 -1.05
CA PRO A 86 -24.89 -1.03 -0.87
C PRO A 86 -25.31 -1.71 -2.18
N SER A 87 -25.38 -0.96 -3.27
CA SER A 87 -25.72 -1.47 -4.61
C SER A 87 -24.69 -2.46 -5.16
N ALA A 88 -23.44 -2.40 -4.72
CA ALA A 88 -22.39 -3.32 -5.19
C ALA A 88 -22.45 -4.69 -4.51
N LEU A 89 -23.20 -4.85 -3.42
CA LEU A 89 -23.27 -6.12 -2.68
C LEU A 89 -23.99 -7.23 -3.44
N GLU A 90 -24.91 -6.88 -4.33
CA GLU A 90 -25.73 -7.86 -5.06
C GLU A 90 -24.94 -8.48 -6.23
N ASN A 91 -24.35 -7.63 -7.08
CA ASN A 91 -23.79 -8.05 -8.38
C ASN A 91 -22.37 -7.52 -8.62
N GLY A 92 -21.75 -6.86 -7.63
CA GLY A 92 -20.50 -6.15 -7.77
C GLY A 92 -20.65 -4.75 -8.39
N GLU A 93 -19.52 -4.08 -8.57
CA GLU A 93 -19.42 -2.81 -9.32
C GLU A 93 -18.12 -2.77 -10.13
N SER A 94 -18.07 -1.90 -11.13
CA SER A 94 -16.83 -1.56 -11.85
C SER A 94 -16.55 -0.07 -11.67
N ASN A 95 -15.73 0.26 -10.66
CA ASN A 95 -15.38 1.65 -10.31
C ASN A 95 -13.89 1.96 -10.60
N MET A 96 -13.58 2.24 -11.87
CA MET A 96 -12.21 2.49 -12.32
C MET A 96 -11.54 3.73 -11.69
N GLN A 97 -12.35 4.66 -11.16
CA GLN A 97 -11.82 5.83 -10.44
C GLN A 97 -11.23 5.39 -9.10
N VAL A 98 -12.00 4.67 -8.29
CA VAL A 98 -11.52 4.13 -6.99
C VAL A 98 -10.34 3.20 -7.20
N SER A 99 -10.42 2.25 -8.15
CA SER A 99 -9.30 1.37 -8.48
C SER A 99 -8.05 2.15 -8.90
N GLY A 100 -8.23 3.26 -9.64
CA GLY A 100 -7.14 4.14 -10.05
C GLY A 100 -6.46 4.86 -8.89
N TYR A 101 -7.21 5.26 -7.86
CA TYR A 101 -6.65 5.85 -6.64
C TYR A 101 -5.91 4.80 -5.79
N LEU A 102 -6.49 3.60 -5.64
CA LEU A 102 -5.89 2.52 -4.87
C LEU A 102 -4.57 2.03 -5.48
N MET A 103 -4.52 1.89 -6.82
CA MET A 103 -3.34 1.33 -7.49
C MET A 103 -2.28 2.37 -7.87
N ARG A 104 -2.48 3.66 -7.57
CA ARG A 104 -1.67 4.77 -8.12
C ARG A 104 -0.16 4.58 -7.99
N PHE A 105 0.30 4.06 -6.85
CA PHE A 105 1.72 3.99 -6.51
C PHE A 105 2.35 2.59 -6.66
N ILE A 106 1.54 1.53 -6.65
CA ILE A 106 2.04 0.14 -6.59
C ILE A 106 2.45 -0.43 -7.95
N LEU A 107 2.06 0.21 -9.06
CA LEU A 107 2.25 -0.34 -10.42
C LEU A 107 3.73 -0.50 -10.80
N ALA A 108 4.60 0.34 -10.25
CA ALA A 108 6.03 0.32 -10.57
C ALA A 108 6.66 -1.00 -10.14
N ALA A 109 6.38 -1.46 -8.92
CA ALA A 109 6.90 -2.72 -8.38
C ALA A 109 6.51 -3.92 -9.25
N ASN A 110 5.22 -4.02 -9.60
CA ASN A 110 4.70 -5.10 -10.44
C ASN A 110 5.26 -5.08 -11.87
N LEU A 111 5.20 -3.93 -12.54
CA LEU A 111 5.60 -3.84 -13.95
C LEU A 111 7.11 -4.05 -14.13
N LEU A 112 7.90 -3.63 -13.15
CA LEU A 112 9.37 -3.66 -13.24
C LEU A 112 9.99 -4.85 -12.53
N GLY A 113 9.26 -5.54 -11.64
CA GLY A 113 9.81 -6.61 -10.81
C GLY A 113 10.71 -6.06 -9.70
N LEU A 114 10.42 -4.87 -9.18
CA LEU A 114 11.16 -4.29 -8.06
C LEU A 114 10.55 -4.77 -6.74
N PRO A 115 11.37 -5.07 -5.72
CA PRO A 115 10.85 -5.43 -4.41
C PRO A 115 10.19 -4.20 -3.77
N ALA A 116 9.01 -4.40 -3.19
CA ALA A 116 8.29 -3.36 -2.48
C ALA A 116 7.62 -3.92 -1.21
N ILE A 117 7.54 -3.09 -0.17
CA ILE A 117 6.89 -3.43 1.11
C ILE A 117 6.01 -2.27 1.59
N THR A 118 4.88 -2.60 2.21
CA THR A 118 4.01 -1.64 2.89
C THR A 118 4.19 -1.75 4.39
N VAL A 119 4.44 -0.62 5.04
CA VAL A 119 4.55 -0.49 6.50
C VAL A 119 3.40 0.40 7.01
N PRO A 120 2.62 -0.02 8.03
CA PRO A 120 1.63 0.85 8.65
C PRO A 120 2.32 2.01 9.38
N VAL A 121 1.93 3.25 9.08
CA VAL A 121 2.57 4.46 9.66
C VAL A 121 1.61 5.36 10.43
N GLY A 122 0.33 4.98 10.52
CA GLY A 122 -0.65 5.72 11.30
C GLY A 122 -2.06 5.54 10.79
N HIS A 123 -2.92 6.50 11.14
CA HIS A 123 -4.33 6.51 10.79
C HIS A 123 -4.77 7.89 10.30
N ASP A 124 -5.80 7.94 9.46
CA ASP A 124 -6.44 9.19 9.10
C ASP A 124 -7.33 9.75 10.24
N LYS A 125 -7.97 10.89 9.97
CA LYS A 125 -8.88 11.55 10.93
C LYS A 125 -10.09 10.70 11.33
N GLN A 126 -10.44 9.69 10.53
CA GLN A 126 -11.55 8.76 10.77
C GLN A 126 -11.06 7.46 11.44
N GLY A 127 -9.76 7.35 11.73
CA GLY A 127 -9.16 6.16 12.33
C GLY A 127 -8.87 5.05 11.32
N LEU A 128 -8.85 5.33 10.02
CA LEU A 128 -8.53 4.33 9.00
C LEU A 128 -7.01 4.20 8.81
N PRO A 129 -6.46 2.97 8.69
CA PRO A 129 -5.01 2.77 8.55
C PRO A 129 -4.41 3.44 7.31
N ILE A 130 -3.20 3.98 7.47
CA ILE A 130 -2.37 4.55 6.40
C ILE A 130 -1.09 3.71 6.26
N GLY A 131 -0.79 3.29 5.04
CA GLY A 131 0.42 2.53 4.71
C GLY A 131 1.44 3.36 3.93
N LEU A 132 2.70 3.23 4.30
CA LEU A 132 3.86 3.77 3.57
C LEU A 132 4.50 2.63 2.77
N GLN A 133 4.69 2.84 1.47
CA GLN A 133 5.34 1.90 0.57
C GLN A 133 6.81 2.27 0.38
N LEU A 134 7.68 1.27 0.51
CA LEU A 134 9.11 1.35 0.22
C LEU A 134 9.40 0.48 -1.00
N ILE A 135 10.00 1.04 -2.05
CA ILE A 135 10.40 0.31 -3.27
C ILE A 135 11.92 0.30 -3.37
N GLY A 136 12.51 -0.89 -3.38
CA GLY A 136 13.96 -1.07 -3.43
C GLY A 136 14.50 -1.31 -4.83
N ARG A 137 15.83 -1.34 -4.93
CA ARG A 137 16.55 -1.83 -6.11
C ARG A 137 16.21 -3.30 -6.40
N PRO A 138 16.42 -3.80 -7.64
CA PRO A 138 16.35 -5.24 -7.90
C PRO A 138 17.19 -6.02 -6.89
N TRP A 139 16.59 -7.05 -6.28
CA TRP A 139 17.23 -7.88 -5.23
C TRP A 139 17.60 -7.11 -3.94
N GLY A 140 16.94 -5.97 -3.70
CA GLY A 140 17.17 -5.08 -2.56
C GLY A 140 16.32 -5.36 -1.31
N GLU A 141 15.75 -6.56 -1.18
CA GLU A 141 14.82 -6.93 -0.09
C GLU A 141 15.41 -6.66 1.30
N ALA A 142 16.68 -7.01 1.52
CA ALA A 142 17.35 -6.78 2.79
C ALA A 142 17.44 -5.30 3.19
N THR A 143 17.54 -4.39 2.22
CA THR A 143 17.56 -2.94 2.47
C THR A 143 16.18 -2.44 2.86
N ILE A 144 15.15 -2.81 2.11
CA ILE A 144 13.78 -2.35 2.41
C ILE A 144 13.22 -2.98 3.69
N LEU A 145 13.61 -4.22 4.04
CA LEU A 145 13.21 -4.86 5.30
C LEU A 145 13.85 -4.18 6.52
N ARG A 146 15.14 -3.83 6.45
CA ARG A 146 15.79 -3.07 7.53
C ARG A 146 15.15 -1.70 7.73
N LEU A 147 14.88 -0.99 6.64
CA LEU A 147 14.20 0.31 6.71
C LEU A 147 12.77 0.17 7.24
N ALA A 148 12.05 -0.86 6.81
CA ALA A 148 10.71 -1.15 7.31
C ALA A 148 10.69 -1.42 8.82
N SER A 149 11.67 -2.17 9.34
CA SER A 149 11.83 -2.43 10.78
C SER A 149 12.02 -1.13 11.56
N ALA A 150 12.91 -0.25 11.09
CA ALA A 150 13.15 1.04 11.74
C ALA A 150 11.89 1.94 11.74
N ILE A 151 11.12 1.93 10.65
CA ILE A 151 9.85 2.68 10.57
C ILE A 151 8.81 2.08 11.52
N GLU A 152 8.73 0.74 11.60
CA GLU A 152 7.79 0.07 12.50
C GLU A 152 8.06 0.41 13.97
N GLU A 153 9.32 0.45 14.39
CA GLU A 153 9.71 0.86 15.75
C GLU A 153 9.27 2.30 16.06
N LEU A 154 9.50 3.24 15.13
CA LEU A 154 9.09 4.64 15.29
C LEU A 154 7.57 4.82 15.32
N CYS A 155 6.82 3.93 14.67
CA CYS A 155 5.36 4.01 14.58
C CYS A 155 4.63 3.06 15.55
N ALA A 156 5.34 2.32 16.41
CA ALA A 156 4.77 1.27 17.24
C ALA A 156 3.62 1.77 18.14
N GLU A 157 3.81 2.92 18.80
CA GLU A 157 2.82 3.53 19.70
C GLU A 157 1.55 4.01 18.97
N SER A 158 1.65 4.28 17.66
CA SER A 158 0.52 4.74 16.85
C SER A 158 -0.42 3.61 16.41
N ARG A 159 -0.06 2.35 16.66
CA ARG A 159 -0.83 1.18 16.25
C ARG A 159 -2.10 1.05 17.09
N ARG A 160 -3.24 0.91 16.41
CA ARG A 160 -4.54 0.74 17.05
C ARG A 160 -5.06 -0.67 16.79
N LYS A 161 -5.72 -1.24 17.80
CA LYS A 161 -6.45 -2.49 17.67
C LYS A 161 -7.64 -2.26 16.73
N PRO A 162 -7.84 -3.10 15.70
CA PRO A 162 -8.99 -2.97 14.82
C PRO A 162 -10.28 -3.30 15.56
N ALA A 163 -11.42 -2.80 15.05
CA ALA A 163 -12.74 -3.02 15.65
C ALA A 163 -13.12 -4.51 15.72
N SER A 164 -12.70 -5.30 14.72
CA SER A 164 -12.78 -6.76 14.75
C SER A 164 -11.37 -7.32 14.94
N PHE A 165 -11.09 -7.82 16.14
CA PHE A 165 -9.83 -8.46 16.51
C PHE A 165 -10.12 -9.68 17.38
N HIS A 166 -9.45 -10.80 17.07
CA HIS A 166 -9.58 -12.05 17.81
C HIS A 166 -8.19 -12.50 18.28
N ASP A 167 -8.03 -12.66 19.60
CA ASP A 167 -6.80 -13.20 20.18
C ASP A 167 -6.83 -14.73 20.13
N ILE A 168 -5.87 -15.31 19.40
CA ILE A 168 -5.74 -16.75 19.16
C ILE A 168 -4.92 -17.41 20.28
N LEU A 169 -3.94 -16.69 20.82
CA LEU A 169 -2.96 -17.22 21.77
C LEU A 169 -3.37 -16.93 23.22
N LYS A 170 -4.66 -17.08 23.54
CA LYS A 170 -5.20 -16.91 24.91
C LYS A 170 -4.48 -17.84 25.89
N THR A 171 -3.30 -17.42 26.31
CA THR A 171 -2.41 -18.12 27.21
C THR A 171 -2.86 -17.70 28.58
N LYS A 172 -3.89 -18.35 29.13
CA LYS A 172 -4.33 -18.29 30.55
C LYS A 172 -3.97 -16.99 31.31
N LEU A 173 -4.32 -15.81 30.78
CA LEU A 173 -4.20 -14.55 31.51
C LEU A 173 -5.30 -14.40 32.57
N GLU A 174 -6.32 -15.27 32.54
CA GLU A 174 -7.42 -15.34 33.51
C GLU A 174 -6.99 -15.80 34.94
N SER A 175 -5.70 -16.05 35.19
CA SER A 175 -5.21 -16.45 36.52
C SER A 175 -4.40 -15.38 37.28
N ILE A 176 -4.11 -14.22 36.68
CA ILE A 176 -3.27 -13.19 37.30
C ILE A 176 -4.08 -11.96 37.73
N ASP A 177 -5.21 -11.66 37.06
CA ASP A 177 -6.04 -10.50 37.41
C ASP A 177 -6.86 -10.66 38.70
N SER A 178 -6.91 -11.85 39.30
CA SER A 178 -7.61 -12.09 40.58
C SER A 178 -6.74 -11.84 41.83
N LEU A 179 -5.47 -11.44 41.68
CA LEU A 179 -4.54 -11.26 42.80
C LEU A 179 -4.01 -9.82 43.00
N THR A 180 -4.40 -8.84 42.18
CA THR A 180 -3.90 -7.45 42.27
C THR A 180 -4.94 -6.41 42.67
N VAL A 181 -6.09 -6.81 43.22
CA VAL A 181 -7.02 -5.88 43.91
C VAL A 181 -6.86 -5.98 45.43
N SER A 182 -5.67 -5.61 45.93
CA SER A 182 -5.49 -5.18 47.33
C SER A 182 -4.16 -4.44 47.51
N GLY A 183 -4.14 -3.17 47.11
CA GLY A 183 -2.94 -2.35 47.30
C GLY A 183 -3.13 -0.89 46.90
N ASN A 184 -3.97 -0.17 47.63
CA ASN A 184 -3.97 1.29 47.63
C ASN A 184 -2.56 1.81 47.92
N ARG A 185 -2.00 2.63 47.04
CA ARG A 185 -1.18 3.79 47.43
C ARG A 185 -1.46 4.97 46.49
N GLU A 186 -2.05 5.99 47.08
CA GLU A 186 -2.03 7.36 46.62
C GLU A 186 -0.58 7.83 46.44
N LEU A 187 -0.31 8.57 45.36
CA LEU A 187 0.69 9.63 45.39
C LEU A 187 0.22 10.77 44.47
N SER A 188 0.05 11.92 45.09
CA SER A 188 -0.37 13.20 44.54
C SER A 188 0.80 14.04 44.03
N SER A 189 0.41 14.99 43.16
CA SER A 189 0.94 16.35 42.94
C SER A 189 2.29 16.58 42.23
N ASP A 190 2.14 17.28 41.09
CA ASP A 190 2.85 18.50 40.65
C ASP A 190 4.35 18.49 40.35
N SER A 191 4.71 18.74 39.08
CA SER A 191 5.19 20.07 38.61
C SER A 191 5.82 20.01 37.20
N ASP A 192 5.36 20.94 36.35
CA ASP A 192 6.08 21.77 35.37
C ASP A 192 6.89 21.18 34.19
N ALA A 193 6.28 21.35 33.01
CA ALA A 193 6.74 22.19 31.90
C ALA A 193 8.18 22.07 31.35
N GLY A 194 8.28 21.77 30.04
CA GLY A 194 9.45 22.15 29.25
C GLY A 194 9.58 21.53 27.86
N PHE A 195 9.10 22.25 26.83
CA PHE A 195 9.66 22.31 25.47
C PHE A 195 9.86 21.02 24.65
N PHE A 196 9.00 20.81 23.64
CA PHE A 196 9.40 20.94 22.22
C PHE A 196 8.14 21.07 21.35
N SER A 197 7.84 22.31 21.00
CA SER A 197 6.86 22.66 19.97
C SER A 197 7.49 22.43 18.60
N ALA A 198 6.89 21.56 17.78
CA ALA A 198 7.07 21.55 16.33
C ALA A 198 5.70 21.37 15.68
N MET A 199 5.04 22.50 15.55
CA MET A 199 3.80 22.76 14.82
C MET A 199 3.96 22.37 13.34
N LEU A 200 3.49 21.18 12.96
CA LEU A 200 3.30 20.79 11.55
C LEU A 200 1.94 21.33 11.07
N LEU A 201 1.98 22.56 10.55
CA LEU A 201 0.91 23.17 9.75
C LEU A 201 0.74 22.37 8.45
N PHE A 202 -0.24 21.46 8.42
CA PHE A 202 -0.76 20.90 7.18
C PHE A 202 -1.96 21.74 6.70
N THR A 203 -1.66 22.83 5.99
CA THR A 203 -2.65 23.55 5.19
C THR A 203 -2.24 23.51 3.73
N THR A 204 -3.01 22.76 2.95
CA THR A 204 -3.24 22.89 1.49
C THR A 204 -2.00 23.24 0.66
N LEU A 205 -1.28 22.22 0.18
CA LEU A 205 -0.42 22.35 -1.01
C LEU A 205 -0.38 21.02 -1.78
N ASP A 206 -0.26 21.13 -3.09
CA ASP A 206 -0.60 20.16 -4.12
C ASP A 206 0.01 18.74 -3.98
N ILE A 207 -0.84 17.74 -4.27
CA ILE A 207 -0.54 16.29 -4.32
C ILE A 207 0.56 15.92 -5.34
N LEU A 208 1.03 16.88 -6.16
CA LEU A 208 2.10 16.67 -7.13
C LEU A 208 3.52 16.85 -6.55
N GLU A 209 3.71 17.59 -5.46
CA GLU A 209 5.04 17.81 -4.86
C GLU A 209 5.49 16.73 -3.87
N LEU A 210 4.57 15.87 -3.39
CA LEU A 210 4.90 14.79 -2.46
C LEU A 210 5.81 13.70 -3.06
N THR A 211 5.98 13.68 -4.39
CA THR A 211 6.94 12.78 -5.05
C THR A 211 8.40 13.22 -4.82
N PHE A 212 8.65 14.48 -4.43
CA PHE A 212 10.00 15.03 -4.25
C PHE A 212 10.50 15.06 -2.80
N ILE A 213 9.61 15.08 -1.80
CA ILE A 213 10.00 15.32 -0.41
C ILE A 213 10.55 14.06 0.30
N ALA A 214 10.28 12.85 -0.20
CA ALA A 214 10.79 11.64 0.44
C ALA A 214 12.25 11.26 0.06
N ILE A 215 12.92 12.06 -0.80
CA ILE A 215 14.32 11.81 -1.22
C ILE A 215 15.35 12.29 -0.17
N ALA A 216 14.95 13.11 0.81
CA ALA A 216 15.93 13.80 1.67
C ALA A 216 16.33 13.08 2.97
N TYR A 217 15.60 12.06 3.45
CA TYR A 217 15.80 11.55 4.82
C TYR A 217 16.83 10.42 4.97
N CYS A 218 17.33 9.84 3.88
CA CYS A 218 18.29 8.72 3.97
C CYS A 218 19.77 9.16 4.12
N ASN A 219 20.11 10.44 3.93
CA ASN A 219 21.50 10.92 4.05
C ASN A 219 21.90 11.38 5.47
N TYR A 220 21.03 11.28 6.48
CA TYR A 220 21.31 11.79 7.83
C TYR A 220 21.67 10.71 8.87
N VAL A 221 21.57 9.42 8.53
CA VAL A 221 21.90 8.31 9.46
C VAL A 221 23.23 7.63 9.09
N SER A 222 24.07 8.28 8.28
CA SER A 222 25.36 7.72 7.83
C SER A 222 26.53 8.68 7.96
N ASN A 223 26.56 9.48 9.04
CA ASN A 223 27.76 10.18 9.50
C ASN A 223 27.86 10.13 11.03
#